data_AF-A0A0B5CNJ0-F1
#
_entry.id   AF-A0A0B5CNJ0-F1
#
_cell.length_a   1.000
_cell.length_b   1.000
_cell.length_c   1.000
_cell.angle_alpha   90.00
_cell.angle_beta   90.00
_cell.angle_gamma   90.00
#
_symmetry.space_group_name_H-M   'P 1'
#
loop_
_entity.id
_entity.type
_entity.pdbx_description
1 polymer ?
#
loop_
_entity_poly.entity_id
_entity_poly.type
_entity_poly.pdbx_seq_one_letter_code
_entity_poly.pdbx_strand_id
1 'polypeptide(L)'
;MANLHSYLKKVLKEYGSQRNEPFEDNKLAKFIRENAEVAIPKNLFPREEYKIHSSCGQGKRAEIPWIAVFYKDLSESAQKGYYIVYLFRANGTGVYLSLNQG
;
A
#
# COMPACT_ATOMS: atom_id res chain seq x y z
N MET A 1 14.43 6.34 8.24
CA MET A 1 14.44 4.91 7.89
C MET A 1 13.03 4.38 8.07
N ALA A 2 12.34 4.06 6.96
CA ALA A 2 10.90 3.79 6.97
C ALA A 2 10.61 2.35 7.40
N ASN A 3 10.10 2.16 8.63
CA ASN A 3 9.46 0.90 9.05
C ASN A 3 7.95 0.95 8.79
N LEU A 4 7.27 -0.18 8.88
CA LEU A 4 5.83 -0.29 8.64
C LEU A 4 5.02 0.76 9.41
N HIS A 5 5.29 0.96 10.69
CA HIS A 5 4.59 1.95 11.52
C HIS A 5 4.72 3.37 10.97
N SER A 6 5.94 3.81 10.66
CA SER A 6 6.21 5.14 10.11
C SER A 6 5.60 5.33 8.72
N TYR A 7 5.59 4.28 7.89
CA TYR A 7 4.95 4.26 6.58
C TYR A 7 3.43 4.44 6.72
N LEU A 8 2.77 3.58 7.51
CA LEU A 8 1.33 3.64 7.74
C LEU A 8 0.92 5.01 8.33
N LYS A 9 1.65 5.51 9.32
CA LYS A 9 1.38 6.83 9.92
C LYS A 9 1.47 7.97 8.92
N LYS A 10 2.47 7.96 8.03
CA LYS A 10 2.62 9.02 7.02
C LYS A 10 1.44 9.01 6.04
N VAL A 11 1.05 7.83 5.57
CA VAL A 11 -0.11 7.69 4.66
C VAL A 11 -1.40 8.12 5.35
N LEU A 12 -1.65 7.71 6.60
CA LEU A 12 -2.81 8.15 7.38
C LEU A 12 -2.88 9.67 7.52
N LYS A 13 -1.75 10.31 7.82
CA LYS A 13 -1.68 11.76 8.05
C LYS A 13 -1.93 12.56 6.78
N GLU A 14 -1.38 12.12 5.64
CA GLU A 14 -1.32 12.95 4.43
C GLU A 14 -2.37 12.58 3.37
N TYR A 15 -2.83 11.34 3.32
CA TYR A 15 -3.74 10.90 2.25
C TYR A 15 -5.14 11.51 2.37
N GLY A 16 -5.65 11.64 3.60
CA GLY A 16 -6.96 12.23 3.85
C GLY A 16 -7.02 13.72 3.49
N SER A 17 -5.97 14.49 3.80
CA SER A 17 -5.93 15.93 3.55
C SER A 17 -5.71 16.28 2.07
N GLN A 18 -5.00 15.44 1.33
CA GLN A 18 -4.67 15.70 -0.07
C GLN A 18 -5.82 15.37 -1.04
N ARG A 19 -6.99 14.91 -0.56
CA ARG A 19 -8.16 14.57 -1.38
C ARG A 19 -8.54 15.66 -2.40
N ASN A 20 -8.43 16.93 -1.99
CA ASN A 20 -8.82 18.08 -2.79
C ASN A 20 -7.67 18.64 -3.64
N GLU A 21 -6.45 18.12 -3.50
CA GLU A 21 -5.29 18.55 -4.27
C GLU A 21 -5.16 17.76 -5.57
N PRO A 22 -4.66 18.37 -6.66
CA PRO A 22 -4.31 17.67 -7.90
C PRO A 22 -3.46 16.42 -7.62
N PHE A 23 -3.76 15.33 -8.33
CA PHE A 23 -3.04 14.07 -8.15
C PHE A 23 -1.73 14.01 -8.94
N GLU A 24 -1.58 14.85 -9.96
CA GLU A 24 -0.35 14.96 -10.75
C GLU A 24 0.76 15.59 -9.90
N ASP A 25 1.92 14.93 -9.89
CA ASP A 25 3.13 15.29 -9.13
C ASP A 25 3.04 15.19 -7.58
N ASN A 26 2.21 14.26 -7.10
CA ASN A 26 1.99 14.08 -5.67
C ASN A 26 3.15 13.29 -4.98
N LYS A 27 3.95 14.00 -4.17
CA LYS A 27 5.04 13.43 -3.34
C LYS A 27 4.60 12.25 -2.48
N LEU A 28 3.35 12.23 -1.99
CA LEU A 28 2.81 11.12 -1.21
C LEU A 28 2.56 9.88 -2.08
N ALA A 29 2.05 10.07 -3.31
CA ALA A 29 1.85 8.96 -4.23
C ALA A 29 3.19 8.28 -4.60
N LYS A 30 4.24 9.08 -4.81
CA LYS A 30 5.61 8.59 -4.99
C LYS A 30 6.10 7.85 -3.75
N PHE A 31 5.93 8.44 -2.56
CA PHE A 31 6.27 7.81 -1.29
C PHE A 31 5.60 6.43 -1.12
N ILE A 32 4.28 6.34 -1.36
CA ILE A 32 3.51 5.09 -1.23
C ILE A 32 4.08 3.97 -2.09
N ARG A 33 4.42 4.28 -3.36
CA ARG A 33 4.93 3.30 -4.33
C ARG A 33 6.37 2.89 -4.02
N GLU A 34 7.24 3.85 -3.74
CA GLU A 34 8.69 3.59 -3.60
C GLU A 34 9.09 3.05 -2.23
N ASN A 35 8.31 3.32 -1.18
CA ASN A 35 8.68 2.94 0.19
C ASN A 35 7.97 1.67 0.69
N ALA A 36 7.02 1.12 -0.06
CA ALA A 36 6.27 -0.07 0.34
C ALA A 36 7.20 -1.29 0.56
N GLU A 37 8.12 -1.52 -0.37
CA GLU A 37 9.08 -2.63 -0.26
C GLU A 37 10.03 -2.49 0.92
N VAL A 38 10.37 -1.27 1.32
CA VAL A 38 11.26 -1.00 2.47
C VAL A 38 10.49 -1.12 3.78
N ALA A 39 9.21 -0.72 3.80
CA ALA A 39 8.38 -0.72 4.98
C ALA A 39 8.05 -2.13 5.49
N ILE A 40 7.93 -3.12 4.59
CA ILE A 40 7.66 -4.51 4.95
C ILE A 40 8.99 -5.25 5.24
N PRO A 41 9.18 -5.83 6.43
CA PRO A 41 10.44 -6.49 6.78
C PRO A 41 10.75 -7.69 5.89
N LYS A 42 11.93 -7.69 5.26
CA LYS A 42 12.39 -8.78 4.37
C LYS A 42 12.59 -10.10 5.11
N ASN A 43 12.97 -10.07 6.38
CA ASN A 43 13.18 -11.27 7.19
C ASN A 43 11.88 -12.02 7.53
N LEU A 44 10.72 -11.36 7.45
CA LEU A 44 9.41 -12.02 7.61
C LEU A 44 8.78 -12.39 6.26
N PHE A 45 9.13 -11.66 5.20
CA PHE A 45 8.58 -11.86 3.86
C PHE A 45 9.73 -11.85 2.83
N PRO A 46 10.46 -12.95 2.66
CA PRO A 46 11.58 -13.01 1.72
C PRO A 46 11.13 -12.65 0.29
N ARG A 47 11.93 -11.89 -0.47
CA ARG A 47 11.50 -11.32 -1.76
C ARG A 47 11.56 -12.32 -2.91
N GLU A 48 12.20 -13.45 -2.69
CA GLU A 48 12.18 -14.65 -3.52
C GLU A 48 10.78 -15.29 -3.53
N GLU A 49 10.13 -15.37 -2.37
CA GLU A 49 8.82 -16.01 -2.18
C GLU A 49 7.64 -15.03 -2.20
N TYR A 50 7.88 -13.79 -1.76
CA TYR A 50 6.83 -12.78 -1.61
C TYR A 50 7.06 -11.57 -2.50
N LYS A 51 5.97 -11.07 -3.08
CA LYS A 51 5.94 -9.78 -3.78
C LYS A 51 5.24 -8.76 -2.89
N ILE A 52 5.89 -7.62 -2.69
CA ILE A 52 5.27 -6.47 -2.03
C ILE A 52 4.83 -5.51 -3.11
N HIS A 53 3.58 -5.05 -3.04
CA HIS A 53 3.08 -4.08 -4.01
C HIS A 53 2.10 -3.13 -3.32
N SER A 54 2.12 -1.88 -3.73
CA SER A 54 1.21 -0.86 -3.23
C SER A 54 0.57 -0.13 -4.39
N SER A 55 -0.63 0.40 -4.16
CA SER A 55 -1.29 1.27 -5.12
C SER A 55 -1.99 2.41 -4.43
N CYS A 56 -1.95 3.56 -5.07
CA CYS A 56 -2.80 4.72 -4.78
C CYS A 56 -3.54 5.18 -6.03
N GLY A 57 -3.73 4.25 -6.99
CA GLY A 57 -4.34 4.48 -8.31
C GLY A 57 -3.33 4.50 -9.46
N GLN A 58 -3.83 4.31 -10.67
CA GLN A 58 -3.07 4.40 -11.93
C GLN A 58 -3.77 5.45 -12.82
N GLY A 59 -3.06 6.53 -13.17
CA GLY A 59 -3.62 7.69 -13.86
C GLY A 59 -4.47 8.60 -12.96
N LYS A 60 -5.47 8.05 -12.26
CA LYS A 60 -6.29 8.77 -11.28
C LYS A 60 -5.98 8.32 -9.86
N ARG A 61 -6.24 9.20 -8.88
CA ARG A 61 -6.16 8.86 -7.45
C ARG A 61 -7.17 7.76 -7.14
N ALA A 62 -6.73 6.68 -6.50
CA ALA A 62 -7.63 5.69 -5.92
C ALA A 62 -8.36 6.31 -4.73
N GLU A 63 -9.62 5.95 -4.52
CA GLU A 63 -10.30 6.36 -3.29
C GLU A 63 -9.64 5.74 -2.04
N ILE A 64 -9.14 4.51 -2.19
CA ILE A 64 -8.55 3.70 -1.12
C ILE A 64 -7.15 3.26 -1.57
N PRO A 65 -6.07 3.85 -1.03
CA PRO A 65 -4.73 3.36 -1.26
C PRO A 65 -4.50 2.09 -0.42
N TRP A 66 -3.50 1.31 -0.80
CA TRP A 66 -3.17 0.06 -0.12
C TRP A 66 -1.72 -0.36 -0.32
N ILE A 67 -1.28 -1.26 0.57
CA ILE A 67 -0.03 -2.03 0.44
C ILE A 67 -0.35 -3.50 0.75
N ALA A 68 0.04 -4.40 -0.14
CA ALA A 68 -0.24 -5.82 -0.07
C ALA A 68 1.05 -6.65 -0.09
N VAL A 69 0.98 -7.80 0.58
CA VAL A 69 2.00 -8.85 0.54
C VAL A 69 1.39 -10.06 -0.15
N PHE A 70 1.97 -10.42 -1.28
CA PHE A 70 1.55 -11.55 -2.10
C PHE A 70 2.54 -12.68 -1.93
N TYR A 71 2.06 -13.89 -1.60
CA TYR A 71 2.87 -15.09 -1.73
C TYR A 71 2.79 -15.54 -3.20
N LYS A 72 3.93 -15.51 -3.90
CA LYS A 72 3.97 -15.56 -5.37
C LYS A 72 3.31 -16.80 -5.97
N ASP A 73 3.42 -17.95 -5.28
CA ASP A 73 2.84 -19.21 -5.74
C ASP A 73 1.29 -19.19 -5.70
N LEU A 74 0.70 -18.36 -4.84
CA LEU A 74 -0.76 -18.19 -4.76
C LEU A 74 -1.26 -16.99 -5.54
N SER A 75 -0.50 -15.89 -5.56
CA SER A 75 -0.95 -14.60 -6.10
C SER A 75 0.24 -13.71 -6.44
N GLU A 76 0.13 -12.95 -7.52
CA GLU A 76 1.12 -11.93 -7.89
C GLU A 76 0.51 -10.53 -8.08
N SER A 77 -0.82 -10.43 -7.96
CA SER A 77 -1.57 -9.18 -8.10
C SER A 77 -2.86 -9.22 -7.28
N ALA A 78 -3.46 -8.05 -7.08
CA ALA A 78 -4.75 -7.91 -6.40
C ALA A 78 -5.95 -8.39 -7.24
N GLN A 79 -5.73 -9.01 -8.40
CA GLN A 79 -6.76 -9.47 -9.35
C GLN A 79 -6.73 -10.99 -9.55
N LYS A 80 -5.92 -11.71 -8.77
CA LYS A 80 -5.88 -13.18 -8.80
C LYS A 80 -5.36 -13.75 -7.50
N GLY A 81 -6.17 -14.57 -6.85
CA GLY A 81 -5.86 -15.39 -5.69
C GLY A 81 -6.11 -14.69 -4.36
N TYR A 82 -5.34 -15.05 -3.32
CA TYR A 82 -5.50 -14.58 -1.95
C TYR A 82 -4.25 -13.88 -1.45
N TYR A 83 -4.42 -12.78 -0.71
CA TYR A 83 -3.30 -11.96 -0.25
C TYR A 83 -3.67 -11.16 1.00
N ILE A 84 -2.65 -10.85 1.81
CA ILE A 84 -2.82 -9.94 2.95
C ILE A 84 -2.57 -8.51 2.48
N VAL A 85 -3.38 -7.58 2.99
CA VAL A 85 -3.33 -6.18 2.56
C VAL A 85 -3.62 -5.23 3.72
N TYR A 86 -2.86 -4.14 3.77
CA TYR A 86 -3.24 -2.95 4.52
C TYR A 86 -4.06 -2.04 3.61
N LEU A 87 -5.34 -1.86 3.95
CA LEU A 87 -6.29 -1.00 3.25
C LEU A 87 -6.54 0.25 4.08
N PHE A 88 -6.21 1.42 3.52
CA PHE A 88 -6.46 2.67 4.21
C PHE A 88 -7.92 3.09 4.05
N ARG A 89 -8.51 3.68 5.08
CA ARG A 89 -9.82 4.32 4.96
C ARG A 89 -9.72 5.46 3.97
N ALA A 90 -10.75 5.63 3.15
CA ALA A 90 -10.76 6.65 2.12
C ALA A 90 -10.48 8.06 2.69
N ASN A 91 -10.95 8.34 3.91
CA ASN A 91 -10.78 9.62 4.61
C ASN A 91 -9.46 9.74 5.40
N GLY A 92 -8.56 8.76 5.31
CA GLY A 92 -7.27 8.74 6.00
C GLY A 92 -7.32 8.48 7.51
N THR A 93 -8.50 8.28 8.10
CA THR A 93 -8.66 8.18 9.57
C THR A 93 -8.24 6.85 10.18
N GLY A 94 -7.94 5.84 9.35
CA GLY A 94 -7.56 4.51 9.83
C GLY A 94 -7.06 3.60 8.71
N VAL A 95 -6.54 2.44 9.10
CA VAL A 95 -6.05 1.40 8.21
C VAL A 95 -6.49 0.04 8.76
N TYR A 96 -6.88 -0.87 7.88
CA TYR A 96 -7.25 -2.25 8.22
C TYR A 96 -6.16 -3.19 7.73
N LEU A 97 -5.88 -4.23 8.50
CA LEU A 97 -5.23 -5.44 7.99
C LEU A 97 -6.33 -6.42 7.61
N SER A 98 -6.31 -6.90 6.37
CA SER A 98 -7.32 -7.82 5.84
C SER A 98 -6.67 -8.92 5.01
N LEU A 99 -7.32 -10.08 4.98
CA LEU A 99 -7.09 -11.10 3.96
C LEU A 99 -8.11 -10.87 2.84
N ASN A 100 -7.64 -10.60 1.64
CA ASN A 100 -8.49 -10.33 0.48
C ASN A 100 -8.36 -11.42 -0.58
N GLN A 101 -9.37 -11.48 -1.44
CA GLN A 101 -9.41 -12.30 -2.65
C GLN A 101 -9.64 -11.39 -3.85
N GLY A 102 -8.91 -11.63 -4.94
CA GLY A 102 -9.06 -10.94 -6.22
C GLY A 102 -8.92 -11.89 -7.38
#